data_AF-A0A8J1YB08-F1
#
_entry.id   AF-A0A8J1YB08-F1
#
_cell.length_a   1.000
_cell.length_b   1.000
_cell.length_c   1.000
_cell.angle_alpha   90.00
_cell.angle_beta   90.00
_cell.angle_gamma   90.00
#
_symmetry.space_group_name_H-M   'P 1'
#
loop_
_entity.id
_entity.type
_entity.pdbx_description
1 polymer ?
#
loop_
_entity_poly.entity_id
_entity_poly.type
_entity_poly.pdbx_seq_one_letter_code
_entity_poly.pdbx_strand_id
1 'polypeptide(L)'
;MSYKSQAIRYFIVLVIGMLALIQGFYVLYGRELPSTVHSAKSDNSRCFTRTSICESIVNQKQCQSANECGWCRNNDTQSCIEGTKDRPQYHQCSLWCFGYMEKCRPQKKLIVFGNGPSLKGFDFFKTKGVDTFGMNLAFRYWKQIDWWPTYYASFDTVVNIEHIPELMDMIENSENHGTKLFFTRSNIAKKVPQLKSHPKVKFYENIKAADDQNMVKVAREFSTGAMAARVGQYLGYEKILLLGIDLNYVEHINGSTSNKGGTLIMKETPKKNSNYFFSNYQVKGDVYNVPNNEACHVTAFKQILEDTKKHPEFNVEYFNGSPGSRLNGIGYKFMKFEDFMKL
;
A
#
# COMPACT_ATOMS: atom_id res chain seq x y z
N MET A 1 27.76 60.33 9.29
CA MET A 1 26.56 59.64 9.81
C MET A 1 27.02 58.42 10.58
N SER A 2 26.76 58.35 11.89
CA SER A 2 27.34 57.29 12.75
C SER A 2 26.65 55.94 12.54
N TYR A 3 27.37 54.85 12.76
CA TYR A 3 26.91 53.45 12.64
C TYR A 3 25.56 53.18 13.34
N LYS A 4 25.22 53.93 14.40
CA LYS A 4 23.92 53.84 15.08
C LYS A 4 22.74 54.22 14.18
N SER A 5 22.91 55.15 13.25
CA SER A 5 21.86 55.60 12.33
C SER A 5 21.54 54.55 11.25
N GLN A 6 22.54 53.78 10.80
CA GLN A 6 22.31 52.69 9.84
C GLN A 6 21.62 51.49 10.50
N ALA A 7 22.04 51.10 11.71
CA ALA A 7 21.41 49.99 12.43
C ALA A 7 19.91 50.22 12.70
N ILE A 8 19.53 51.45 13.07
CA ILE A 8 18.14 51.83 13.28
C ILE A 8 17.33 51.77 11.98
N ARG A 9 17.91 52.17 10.84
CA ARG A 9 17.25 52.07 9.53
C ARG A 9 17.02 50.61 9.13
N TYR A 10 18.00 49.72 9.33
CA TYR A 10 17.83 48.29 9.04
C TYR A 10 16.78 47.64 9.94
N PHE A 11 16.74 48.00 11.23
CA PHE A 11 15.74 47.48 12.15
C PHE A 11 14.32 47.93 11.79
N ILE A 12 14.14 49.19 11.40
CA ILE A 12 12.83 49.71 10.95
C ILE A 12 12.38 49.02 9.66
N VAL A 13 13.27 48.81 8.69
CA VAL A 13 12.93 48.09 7.45
C VAL A 13 12.55 46.63 7.71
N LEU A 14 13.22 45.95 8.64
CA LEU A 14 12.88 44.58 9.05
C LEU A 14 11.52 44.49 9.74
N VAL A 15 11.21 45.43 10.65
CA VAL A 15 9.93 45.46 11.36
C VAL A 15 8.77 45.80 10.41
N ILE A 16 8.96 46.75 9.48
CA ILE A 16 7.95 47.07 8.46
C ILE A 16 7.74 45.88 7.50
N GLY A 17 8.82 45.18 7.10
CA GLY A 17 8.73 43.98 6.28
C GLY A 17 7.96 42.83 6.96
N MET A 18 8.18 42.61 8.26
CA MET A 18 7.42 41.61 9.03
C MET A 18 5.95 42.00 9.21
N LEU A 19 5.64 43.27 9.43
CA LEU A 19 4.25 43.74 9.53
C LEU A 19 3.50 43.62 8.18
N ALA A 20 4.19 43.86 7.06
CA ALA A 20 3.63 43.66 5.72
C ALA A 20 3.37 42.18 5.41
N LEU A 21 4.21 41.26 5.91
CA LEU A 21 3.98 39.81 5.80
C LEU A 21 2.79 39.34 6.65
N ILE A 22 2.62 39.90 7.86
CA ILE A 22 1.48 39.58 8.74
C ILE A 22 0.16 40.12 8.14
N GLN A 23 0.17 41.32 7.56
CA GLN A 23 -0.99 41.86 6.83
C GLN A 23 -1.27 41.10 5.53
N GLY A 24 -0.23 40.64 4.81
CA GLY A 24 -0.39 39.79 3.63
C GLY A 24 -1.03 38.43 3.96
N PHE A 25 -0.70 37.84 5.11
CA PHE A 25 -1.34 36.62 5.60
C PHE A 25 -2.81 36.83 5.98
N TYR A 26 -3.17 37.99 6.55
CA TYR A 26 -4.57 38.31 6.87
C TYR A 26 -5.43 38.56 5.64
N VAL A 27 -4.87 39.14 4.57
CA VAL A 27 -5.59 39.39 3.30
C VAL A 27 -5.79 38.09 2.50
N LEU A 28 -4.89 37.10 2.64
CA LEU A 28 -5.02 35.79 1.98
C LEU A 28 -6.01 34.84 2.66
N TYR A 29 -6.25 35.00 3.97
CA TYR A 29 -7.19 34.14 4.73
C TYR A 29 -8.49 34.84 5.17
N GLY A 30 -8.64 36.14 4.91
CA GLY A 30 -9.79 36.94 5.34
C GLY A 30 -10.88 37.20 4.30
N ARG A 31 -10.83 36.58 3.10
CA ARG A 31 -11.92 36.73 2.13
C ARG A 31 -13.00 35.68 2.37
N GLU A 32 -14.15 36.16 2.84
CA GLU A 32 -15.41 35.45 2.79
C GLU A 32 -15.66 34.90 1.37
N LEU A 33 -15.96 33.61 1.30
CA LEU A 33 -16.35 32.94 0.06
C LEU A 33 -17.67 33.55 -0.46
N PRO A 34 -17.78 33.85 -1.76
CA PRO A 34 -19.03 34.34 -2.33
C PRO A 34 -20.12 33.29 -2.17
N SER A 35 -21.20 33.65 -1.49
CA SER A 35 -22.43 32.90 -1.39
C SER A 35 -23.14 32.85 -2.75
N THR A 36 -22.72 31.94 -3.62
CA THR A 36 -23.53 31.50 -4.77
C THR A 36 -23.42 29.99 -4.92
N VAL A 37 -24.25 29.29 -4.14
CA VAL A 37 -24.50 27.86 -4.30
C VAL A 37 -25.41 27.67 -5.51
N HIS A 38 -24.81 27.37 -6.66
CA HIS A 38 -25.48 26.66 -7.73
C HIS A 38 -24.89 25.25 -7.87
N SER A 39 -25.68 24.30 -7.36
CA SER A 39 -25.73 22.87 -7.66
C SER A 39 -24.46 22.20 -8.21
N ALA A 40 -23.57 21.78 -7.31
CA ALA A 40 -22.76 20.58 -7.49
C ALA A 40 -23.15 19.57 -6.41
N LYS A 41 -24.25 18.85 -6.64
CA LYS A 41 -24.59 17.66 -5.87
C LYS A 41 -23.70 16.51 -6.35
N SER A 42 -22.70 16.15 -5.54
CA SER A 42 -22.38 14.79 -5.04
C SER A 42 -20.87 14.59 -4.82
N ASP A 43 -20.53 14.02 -3.66
CA ASP A 43 -19.25 13.49 -3.17
C ASP A 43 -18.07 14.40 -2.80
N ASN A 44 -17.68 15.42 -3.57
CA ASN A 44 -16.40 16.12 -3.28
C ASN A 44 -16.37 16.97 -2.00
N SER A 45 -17.51 17.53 -1.56
CA SER A 45 -17.57 18.36 -0.34
C SER A 45 -17.48 17.56 0.97
N ARG A 46 -17.70 16.24 0.94
CA ARG A 46 -17.57 15.36 2.12
C ARG A 46 -16.13 14.97 2.42
N CYS A 47 -15.25 14.98 1.42
CA CYS A 47 -13.85 14.61 1.59
C CYS A 47 -13.09 15.62 2.47
N PHE A 48 -13.27 16.93 2.25
CA PHE A 48 -12.48 17.98 2.91
C PHE A 48 -12.56 18.02 4.44
N THR A 49 -13.76 17.84 5.02
CA THR A 49 -13.94 17.88 6.48
C THR A 49 -13.52 16.59 7.18
N ARG A 50 -13.53 15.45 6.48
CA ARG A 50 -13.16 14.15 7.04
C ARG A 50 -11.70 13.79 6.82
N THR A 51 -11.02 14.32 5.80
CA THR A 51 -9.59 14.10 5.58
C THR A 51 -8.74 14.68 6.71
N SER A 52 -9.00 15.90 7.20
CA SER A 52 -8.22 16.49 8.32
C SER A 52 -8.34 15.66 9.61
N ILE A 53 -9.54 15.14 9.89
CA ILE A 53 -9.80 14.22 11.01
C ILE A 53 -9.05 12.89 10.81
N CYS A 54 -9.13 12.31 9.60
CA CYS A 54 -8.44 11.06 9.30
C CYS A 54 -6.92 11.22 9.31
N GLU A 55 -6.39 12.36 8.85
CA GLU A 55 -4.98 12.73 8.92
C GLU A 55 -4.54 12.83 10.38
N SER A 56 -5.35 13.44 11.25
CA SER A 56 -5.11 13.45 12.69
C SER A 56 -5.09 12.03 13.27
N ILE A 57 -6.04 11.16 12.92
CA ILE A 57 -6.10 9.77 13.44
C ILE A 57 -4.94 8.91 12.92
N VAL A 58 -4.51 9.10 11.68
CA VAL A 58 -3.38 8.37 11.08
C VAL A 58 -2.04 8.88 11.59
N ASN A 59 -1.90 10.19 11.82
CA ASN A 59 -0.64 10.82 12.23
C ASN A 59 -0.50 11.03 13.76
N GLN A 60 -1.58 11.08 14.53
CA GLN A 60 -1.60 11.32 15.98
C GLN A 60 -2.10 10.11 16.77
N LYS A 61 -1.59 9.98 18.01
CA LYS A 61 -1.74 8.79 18.86
C LYS A 61 -3.14 8.60 19.48
N GLN A 62 -4.15 9.42 19.19
CA GLN A 62 -5.47 9.39 19.83
C GLN A 62 -6.59 9.88 18.90
N CYS A 63 -7.78 9.28 19.03
CA CYS A 63 -9.02 9.76 18.43
C CYS A 63 -9.65 10.79 19.37
N GLN A 64 -9.71 12.07 18.98
CA GLN A 64 -10.12 13.15 19.90
C GLN A 64 -11.65 13.21 20.16
N SER A 65 -12.49 12.65 19.28
CA SER A 65 -13.92 12.48 19.56
C SER A 65 -14.58 11.37 18.73
N ALA A 66 -15.65 10.77 19.26
CA ALA A 66 -16.41 9.72 18.58
C ALA A 66 -17.28 10.22 17.42
N ASN A 67 -17.58 11.52 17.38
CA ASN A 67 -18.48 12.11 16.38
C ASN A 67 -17.77 12.45 15.06
N GLU A 68 -16.44 12.36 15.03
CA GLU A 68 -15.61 12.82 13.93
C GLU A 68 -15.30 11.70 12.92
N CYS A 69 -14.93 10.50 13.37
CA CYS A 69 -14.66 9.35 12.49
C CYS A 69 -15.96 8.58 12.12
N GLY A 70 -16.09 8.17 10.86
CA GLY A 70 -17.26 7.40 10.40
C GLY A 70 -17.34 5.98 10.97
N TRP A 71 -16.18 5.37 11.28
CA TRP A 71 -16.12 4.07 11.94
C TRP A 71 -16.51 4.16 13.43
N CYS A 72 -16.01 5.17 14.15
CA CYS A 72 -16.37 5.40 15.56
C CYS A 72 -17.85 5.71 15.74
N ARG A 73 -18.50 6.40 14.78
CA ARG A 73 -19.94 6.69 14.84
C ARG A 73 -20.83 5.45 14.78
N ASN A 74 -20.36 4.40 14.11
CA ASN A 74 -21.15 3.19 13.87
C ASN A 74 -20.84 2.07 14.88
N ASN A 75 -19.80 2.23 15.71
CA ASN A 75 -19.32 1.21 16.65
C ASN A 75 -19.06 1.85 18.02
N ASP A 76 -19.63 1.24 19.08
CA ASP A 76 -19.76 1.78 20.43
C ASP A 76 -18.56 2.59 20.96
N THR A 77 -18.85 3.84 21.29
CA THR A 77 -17.98 5.02 21.12
C THR A 77 -16.95 5.26 22.22
N GLN A 78 -17.12 4.65 23.39
CA GLN A 78 -16.31 4.98 24.56
C GLN A 78 -14.92 4.32 24.52
N SER A 79 -14.84 3.13 23.91
CA SER A 79 -13.59 2.36 23.80
C SER A 79 -12.55 2.94 22.82
N CYS A 80 -13.01 3.72 21.84
CA CYS A 80 -12.16 4.32 20.80
C CYS A 80 -11.52 5.64 21.23
N ILE A 81 -12.22 6.41 22.06
CA ILE A 81 -11.75 7.68 22.65
C ILE A 81 -10.75 7.39 23.79
N GLU A 82 -11.00 6.35 24.60
CA GLU A 82 -10.15 5.97 25.74
C GLU A 82 -8.99 5.03 25.36
N GLY A 83 -8.89 4.61 24.10
CA GLY A 83 -7.99 3.54 23.66
C GLY A 83 -6.53 3.98 23.48
N THR A 84 -5.62 3.35 24.22
CA THR A 84 -4.19 3.30 23.88
C THR A 84 -3.98 2.55 22.55
N LYS A 85 -2.84 2.80 21.88
CA LYS A 85 -2.45 2.16 20.59
C LYS A 85 -2.60 0.63 20.58
N ASP A 86 -2.66 -0.02 21.74
CA ASP A 86 -2.65 -1.47 21.87
C ASP A 86 -4.04 -2.13 21.74
N ARG A 87 -5.12 -1.36 21.50
CA ARG A 87 -6.46 -1.95 21.27
C ARG A 87 -6.73 -2.24 19.78
N PRO A 88 -7.31 -3.41 19.43
CA PRO A 88 -7.70 -3.77 18.07
C PRO A 88 -8.63 -2.74 17.39
N GLN A 89 -9.47 -2.06 18.18
CA GLN A 89 -10.43 -1.06 17.73
C GLN A 89 -9.74 0.18 17.11
N TYR A 90 -8.64 0.66 17.70
CA TYR A 90 -7.87 1.79 17.15
C TYR A 90 -7.21 1.40 15.81
N HIS A 91 -6.76 0.16 15.67
CA HIS A 91 -6.19 -0.35 14.43
C HIS A 91 -7.22 -0.37 13.30
N GLN A 92 -8.45 -0.77 13.58
CA GLN A 92 -9.56 -0.74 12.62
C GLN A 92 -9.93 0.69 12.23
N CYS A 93 -10.01 1.60 13.20
CA CYS A 93 -10.23 3.03 12.95
C CYS A 93 -9.13 3.65 12.06
N SER A 94 -7.85 3.40 12.37
CA SER A 94 -6.72 3.90 11.57
C SER A 94 -6.71 3.37 10.13
N LEU A 95 -7.10 2.11 9.94
CA LEU A 95 -7.23 1.47 8.63
C LEU A 95 -8.38 2.08 7.83
N TRP A 96 -9.53 2.29 8.47
CA TRP A 96 -10.68 2.96 7.87
C TRP A 96 -10.34 4.40 7.47
N CYS A 97 -9.69 5.16 8.36
CA CYS A 97 -9.24 6.53 8.09
C CYS A 97 -8.24 6.57 6.94
N PHE A 98 -7.27 5.64 6.92
CA PHE A 98 -6.33 5.53 5.81
C PHE A 98 -7.04 5.24 4.48
N GLY A 99 -7.89 4.21 4.44
CA GLY A 99 -8.69 3.89 3.25
C GLY A 99 -9.63 5.03 2.84
N TYR A 100 -10.17 5.80 3.79
CA TYR A 100 -10.99 6.97 3.53
C TYR A 100 -10.18 8.12 2.90
N MET A 101 -8.98 8.40 3.41
CA MET A 101 -8.10 9.43 2.84
C MET A 101 -7.65 9.05 1.43
N GLU A 102 -7.31 7.79 1.20
CA GLU A 102 -6.93 7.29 -0.13
C GLU A 102 -8.11 7.37 -1.12
N LYS A 103 -9.34 7.08 -0.68
CA LYS A 103 -10.57 7.29 -1.48
C LYS A 103 -10.78 8.75 -1.90
N CYS A 104 -10.24 9.71 -1.15
CA CYS A 104 -10.34 11.14 -1.43
C CYS A 104 -9.16 11.68 -2.25
N ARG A 105 -8.20 10.84 -2.69
CA ARG A 105 -7.09 11.29 -3.55
C ARG A 105 -7.56 11.60 -4.98
N PRO A 106 -6.99 12.66 -5.61
CA PRO A 106 -7.31 13.02 -6.99
C PRO A 106 -6.81 11.99 -8.02
N GLN A 107 -5.85 11.13 -7.66
CA GLN A 107 -5.34 10.04 -8.51
C GLN A 107 -5.48 8.70 -7.79
N LYS A 108 -6.39 7.86 -8.29
CA LYS A 108 -6.67 6.52 -7.75
C LYS A 108 -6.01 5.40 -8.57
N LYS A 109 -4.73 5.63 -8.93
CA LYS A 109 -3.91 4.68 -9.68
C LYS A 109 -2.93 3.95 -8.77
N LEU A 110 -2.79 2.66 -8.99
CA LEU A 110 -1.84 1.80 -8.28
C LEU A 110 -1.12 0.90 -9.26
N ILE A 111 0.17 0.68 -9.03
CA ILE A 111 0.94 -0.35 -9.72
C ILE A 111 1.24 -1.47 -8.73
N VAL A 112 0.86 -2.70 -9.05
CA VAL A 112 1.19 -3.88 -8.25
C VAL A 112 2.28 -4.64 -8.97
N PHE A 113 3.46 -4.70 -8.36
CA PHE A 113 4.59 -5.49 -8.84
C PHE A 113 4.52 -6.90 -8.25
N GLY A 114 4.22 -7.86 -9.12
CA GLY A 114 4.65 -9.23 -8.92
C GLY A 114 6.15 -9.37 -9.09
N ASN A 115 6.61 -10.62 -9.12
CA ASN A 115 8.04 -10.93 -9.18
C ASN A 115 8.42 -11.74 -10.41
N GLY A 116 7.50 -11.96 -11.36
CA GLY A 116 7.68 -12.82 -12.53
C GLY A 116 8.70 -12.29 -13.55
N PRO A 117 9.23 -13.15 -14.44
CA PRO A 117 10.28 -12.79 -15.40
C PRO A 117 9.95 -11.63 -16.34
N SER A 118 8.68 -11.31 -16.60
CA SER A 118 8.30 -10.18 -17.46
C SER A 118 8.71 -8.81 -16.90
N LEU A 119 9.04 -8.72 -15.61
CA LEU A 119 9.56 -7.51 -14.98
C LEU A 119 11.07 -7.32 -15.20
N LYS A 120 11.75 -8.27 -15.86
CA LYS A 120 13.19 -8.22 -16.07
C LYS A 120 13.58 -7.00 -16.90
N GLY A 121 14.51 -6.21 -16.37
CA GLY A 121 14.98 -4.97 -17.01
C GLY A 121 14.02 -3.80 -16.89
N PHE A 122 12.93 -3.92 -16.12
CA PHE A 122 12.06 -2.80 -15.83
C PHE A 122 12.79 -1.78 -14.94
N ASP A 123 12.63 -0.50 -15.30
CA ASP A 123 13.16 0.63 -14.54
C ASP A 123 12.10 1.11 -13.54
N PHE A 124 12.28 0.74 -12.27
CA PHE A 124 11.35 1.05 -11.19
C PHE A 124 11.24 2.55 -10.90
N PHE A 125 12.24 3.37 -11.24
CA PHE A 125 12.18 4.81 -11.02
C PHE A 125 11.15 5.51 -11.91
N LYS A 126 10.71 4.86 -12.99
CA LYS A 126 9.63 5.36 -13.87
C LYS A 126 8.27 5.44 -13.18
N THR A 127 8.07 4.80 -12.04
CA THR A 127 6.80 4.88 -11.30
C THR A 127 6.66 6.11 -10.43
N LYS A 128 7.63 7.04 -10.47
CA LYS A 128 7.58 8.29 -9.70
C LYS A 128 6.23 9.00 -9.92
N GLY A 129 5.57 9.32 -8.81
CA GLY A 129 4.26 9.99 -8.81
C GLY A 129 3.05 9.06 -8.86
N VAL A 130 3.25 7.73 -8.86
CA VAL A 130 2.17 6.75 -8.70
C VAL A 130 2.51 5.81 -7.55
N ASP A 131 1.51 5.49 -6.72
CA ASP A 131 1.72 4.56 -5.62
C ASP A 131 1.96 3.13 -6.12
N THR A 132 2.76 2.37 -5.37
CA THR A 132 3.16 1.02 -5.79
C THR A 132 3.05 0.00 -4.67
N PHE A 133 2.64 -1.22 -5.00
CA PHE A 133 2.85 -2.42 -4.17
C PHE A 133 4.07 -3.20 -4.66
N GLY A 134 4.98 -3.52 -3.75
CA GLY A 134 5.99 -4.56 -3.94
C GLY A 134 5.74 -5.74 -2.99
N MET A 135 6.28 -6.93 -3.30
CA MET A 135 5.99 -8.11 -2.50
C MET A 135 7.13 -9.12 -2.29
N ASN A 136 7.01 -9.86 -1.19
CA ASN A 136 7.86 -10.99 -0.81
C ASN A 136 9.37 -10.64 -0.92
N LEU A 137 10.21 -11.54 -1.43
CA LEU A 137 11.67 -11.42 -1.44
C LEU A 137 12.26 -10.39 -2.42
N ALA A 138 11.41 -9.63 -3.13
CA ALA A 138 11.88 -8.61 -4.07
C ALA A 138 12.60 -7.45 -3.37
N PHE A 139 12.47 -7.30 -2.04
CA PHE A 139 13.28 -6.36 -1.25
C PHE A 139 14.79 -6.54 -1.45
N ARG A 140 15.24 -7.76 -1.80
CA ARG A 140 16.65 -8.02 -2.10
C ARG A 140 17.15 -7.26 -3.32
N TYR A 141 16.28 -7.06 -4.30
CA TYR A 141 16.59 -6.29 -5.51
C TYR A 141 16.44 -4.79 -5.27
N TRP A 142 15.35 -4.38 -4.62
CA TRP A 142 15.07 -3.00 -4.21
C TRP A 142 16.24 -2.36 -3.45
N LYS A 143 16.81 -3.11 -2.48
CA LYS A 143 18.00 -2.68 -1.72
C LYS A 143 19.24 -2.46 -2.60
N GLN A 144 19.40 -3.21 -3.69
CA GLN A 144 20.54 -3.06 -4.60
C GLN A 144 20.43 -1.81 -5.48
N ILE A 145 19.20 -1.45 -5.84
CA ILE A 145 18.94 -0.30 -6.74
C ILE A 145 18.50 0.95 -5.99
N ASP A 146 18.45 0.90 -4.65
CA ASP A 146 17.97 1.97 -3.77
C ASP A 146 16.59 2.51 -4.17
N TRP A 147 15.65 1.59 -4.34
CA TRP A 147 14.25 1.89 -4.65
C TRP A 147 13.34 1.11 -3.73
N TRP A 148 12.22 1.70 -3.28
CA TRP A 148 11.27 1.03 -2.39
C TRP A 148 9.81 1.33 -2.77
N PRO A 149 8.88 0.37 -2.58
CA PRO A 149 7.49 0.58 -2.93
C PRO A 149 6.73 1.39 -1.86
N THR A 150 5.68 2.11 -2.25
CA THR A 150 4.74 2.75 -1.29
C THR A 150 4.20 1.76 -0.26
N TYR A 151 3.86 0.54 -0.70
CA TYR A 151 3.33 -0.53 0.14
C TYR A 151 4.08 -1.83 -0.06
N TYR A 152 4.28 -2.56 1.03
CA TYR A 152 4.83 -3.91 1.00
C TYR A 152 3.74 -4.94 1.29
N ALA A 153 3.77 -6.07 0.57
CA ALA A 153 2.88 -7.20 0.81
C ALA A 153 3.66 -8.52 0.92
N SER A 154 3.36 -9.32 1.94
CA SER A 154 3.79 -10.73 2.01
C SER A 154 2.75 -11.57 2.73
N PHE A 155 1.96 -12.30 1.94
CA PHE A 155 0.87 -13.13 2.46
C PHE A 155 1.23 -14.62 2.55
N ASP A 156 2.47 -14.97 2.22
CA ASP A 156 3.03 -16.31 2.32
C ASP A 156 3.54 -16.55 3.75
N THR A 157 2.97 -17.54 4.42
CA THR A 157 3.27 -17.80 5.83
C THR A 157 4.67 -18.38 6.05
N VAL A 158 5.25 -19.04 5.06
CA VAL A 158 6.62 -19.60 5.13
C VAL A 158 7.61 -18.46 4.93
N VAL A 159 7.47 -17.69 3.84
CA VAL A 159 8.34 -16.54 3.55
C VAL A 159 8.36 -15.55 4.70
N ASN A 160 7.20 -15.26 5.32
CA ASN A 160 7.13 -14.36 6.47
C ASN A 160 7.96 -14.83 7.68
N ILE A 161 8.03 -16.15 7.92
CA ILE A 161 8.72 -16.70 9.10
C ILE A 161 10.21 -16.85 8.85
N GLU A 162 10.60 -17.24 7.65
CA GLU A 162 12.01 -17.41 7.27
C GLU A 162 12.76 -16.07 7.14
N HIS A 163 12.04 -14.97 6.87
CA HIS A 163 12.63 -13.64 6.64
C HIS A 163 12.15 -12.58 7.63
N ILE A 164 11.93 -12.99 8.89
CA ILE A 164 11.59 -12.06 9.98
C ILE A 164 12.65 -10.94 10.11
N PRO A 165 13.97 -11.22 10.14
CA PRO A 165 14.97 -10.17 10.31
C PRO A 165 14.89 -9.09 9.23
N GLU A 166 14.73 -9.48 7.96
CA GLU A 166 14.64 -8.54 6.84
C GLU A 166 13.33 -7.76 6.85
N LEU A 167 12.21 -8.40 7.19
CA LEU A 167 10.94 -7.68 7.34
C LEU A 167 11.00 -6.66 8.47
N MET A 168 11.62 -7.00 9.60
CA MET A 168 11.81 -6.06 10.72
C MET A 168 12.69 -4.88 10.31
N ASP A 169 13.82 -5.14 9.65
CA ASP A 169 14.70 -4.09 9.10
C ASP A 169 13.94 -3.13 8.16
N MET A 170 13.10 -3.68 7.28
CA MET A 170 12.29 -2.87 6.37
C MET A 170 11.25 -2.01 7.12
N ILE A 171 10.61 -2.55 8.16
CA ILE A 171 9.61 -1.83 8.96
C ILE A 171 10.29 -0.70 9.75
N GLU A 172 11.41 -1.00 10.41
CA GLU A 172 12.17 -0.05 11.24
C GLU A 172 12.74 1.11 10.40
N ASN A 173 13.23 0.81 9.19
CA ASN A 173 13.78 1.81 8.27
C ASN A 173 12.74 2.38 7.28
N SER A 174 11.45 2.09 7.47
CA SER A 174 10.40 2.44 6.52
C SER A 174 10.25 3.94 6.26
N GLU A 175 10.60 4.80 7.22
CA GLU A 175 10.62 6.26 7.03
C GLU A 175 11.70 6.69 6.04
N ASN A 176 12.88 6.07 6.10
CA ASN A 176 13.98 6.36 5.17
C ASN A 176 13.64 5.89 3.75
N HIS A 177 12.91 4.78 3.65
CA HIS A 177 12.53 4.16 2.38
C HIS A 177 11.23 4.73 1.77
N GLY A 178 10.44 5.48 2.54
CA GLY A 178 9.12 5.98 2.12
C GLY A 178 8.01 4.92 2.06
N THR A 179 8.24 3.71 2.58
CA THR A 179 7.22 2.66 2.66
C THR A 179 6.19 3.00 3.74
N LYS A 180 4.93 3.17 3.35
CA LYS A 180 3.85 3.63 4.23
C LYS A 180 3.25 2.50 5.06
N LEU A 181 2.93 1.37 4.44
CA LEU A 181 2.23 0.24 5.08
C LEU A 181 2.80 -1.11 4.65
N PHE A 182 2.74 -2.06 5.58
CA PHE A 182 3.19 -3.45 5.44
C PHE A 182 2.00 -4.38 5.67
N PHE A 183 1.63 -5.13 4.63
CA PHE A 183 0.52 -6.07 4.67
C PHE A 183 1.04 -7.49 4.77
N THR A 184 0.60 -8.22 5.81
CA THR A 184 1.11 -9.57 6.08
C THR A 184 0.07 -10.48 6.74
N ARG A 185 0.46 -11.70 7.11
CA ARG A 185 -0.37 -12.68 7.83
C ARG A 185 -0.06 -12.64 9.32
N SER A 186 -1.07 -12.86 10.15
CA SER A 186 -0.92 -12.83 11.62
C SER A 186 0.00 -13.92 12.19
N ASN A 187 0.42 -14.92 11.40
CA ASN A 187 1.34 -15.96 11.86
C ASN A 187 2.71 -15.41 12.31
N ILE A 188 3.19 -14.33 11.69
CA ILE A 188 4.44 -13.68 12.11
C ILE A 188 4.34 -13.09 13.52
N ALA A 189 3.17 -12.60 13.92
CA ALA A 189 2.93 -12.04 15.24
C ALA A 189 2.98 -13.08 16.37
N LYS A 190 3.04 -14.38 16.05
CA LYS A 190 3.35 -15.44 17.02
C LYS A 190 4.82 -15.45 17.41
N LYS A 191 5.71 -15.01 16.51
CA LYS A 191 7.16 -14.91 16.72
C LYS A 191 7.59 -13.50 17.12
N VAL A 192 6.86 -12.49 16.65
CA VAL A 192 7.15 -11.08 16.86
C VAL A 192 5.88 -10.36 17.38
N PRO A 193 5.50 -10.56 18.65
CA PRO A 193 4.22 -10.09 19.19
C PRO A 193 3.99 -8.58 19.09
N GLN A 194 5.07 -7.78 19.12
CA GLN A 194 5.00 -6.32 18.99
C GLN A 194 4.42 -5.85 17.64
N LEU A 195 4.44 -6.70 16.60
CA LEU A 195 3.80 -6.37 15.32
C LEU A 195 2.28 -6.26 15.42
N LYS A 196 1.64 -6.81 16.47
CA LYS A 196 0.19 -6.72 16.68
C LYS A 196 -0.31 -5.28 16.84
N SER A 197 0.50 -4.43 17.47
CA SER A 197 0.16 -3.02 17.72
C SER A 197 1.00 -2.05 16.87
N HIS A 198 1.76 -2.55 15.90
CA HIS A 198 2.59 -1.70 15.07
C HIS A 198 1.73 -0.91 14.06
N PRO A 199 1.79 0.44 14.05
CA PRO A 199 0.83 1.27 13.31
C PRO A 199 0.88 1.05 11.78
N LYS A 200 2.06 0.73 11.24
CA LYS A 200 2.26 0.46 9.81
C LYS A 200 1.99 -0.97 9.37
N VAL A 201 1.77 -1.91 10.31
CA VAL A 201 1.64 -3.34 9.99
C VAL A 201 0.18 -3.73 10.03
N LYS A 202 -0.34 -4.23 8.91
CA LYS A 202 -1.74 -4.56 8.71
C LYS A 202 -1.87 -6.05 8.38
N PHE A 203 -2.59 -6.78 9.22
CA PHE A 203 -2.82 -8.20 9.01
C PHE A 203 -4.03 -8.46 8.13
N TYR A 204 -3.87 -9.36 7.16
CA TYR A 204 -4.96 -9.86 6.33
C TYR A 204 -6.17 -10.29 7.16
N GLU A 205 -5.93 -11.03 8.25
CA GLU A 205 -7.00 -11.55 9.10
C GLU A 205 -7.85 -10.43 9.70
N ASN A 206 -7.23 -9.31 10.08
CA ASN A 206 -7.94 -8.15 10.62
C ASN A 206 -8.75 -7.42 9.54
N ILE A 207 -8.22 -7.33 8.32
CA ILE A 207 -8.92 -6.73 7.18
C ILE A 207 -10.12 -7.60 6.78
N LYS A 208 -9.96 -8.93 6.76
CA LYS A 208 -11.06 -9.86 6.44
C LYS A 208 -12.17 -9.85 7.49
N ALA A 209 -11.80 -9.70 8.77
CA ALA A 209 -12.74 -9.66 9.88
C ALA A 209 -13.50 -8.33 10.01
N ALA A 210 -13.08 -7.27 9.33
CA ALA A 210 -13.77 -5.99 9.35
C ALA A 210 -15.17 -6.10 8.70
N ASP A 211 -16.11 -5.28 9.18
CA ASP A 211 -17.50 -5.28 8.69
C ASP A 211 -17.66 -4.70 7.28
N ASP A 212 -16.64 -4.00 6.78
CA ASP A 212 -16.64 -3.41 5.44
C ASP A 212 -16.64 -4.47 4.33
N GLN A 213 -17.58 -4.37 3.40
CA GLN A 213 -17.54 -5.15 2.15
C GLN A 213 -16.43 -4.62 1.24
N ASN A 214 -15.52 -5.50 0.84
CA ASN A 214 -14.38 -5.16 -0.02
C ASN A 214 -13.83 -6.41 -0.73
N MET A 215 -12.93 -6.20 -1.69
CA MET A 215 -12.32 -7.28 -2.49
C MET A 215 -11.50 -8.29 -1.67
N VAL A 216 -11.00 -7.90 -0.49
CA VAL A 216 -10.25 -8.80 0.41
C VAL A 216 -11.20 -9.80 1.09
N LYS A 217 -12.39 -9.34 1.50
CA LYS A 217 -13.39 -10.16 2.22
C LYS A 217 -13.94 -11.30 1.36
N VAL A 218 -14.22 -11.02 0.08
CA VAL A 218 -14.75 -11.99 -0.89
C VAL A 218 -13.69 -12.92 -1.48
N ALA A 219 -12.41 -12.74 -1.12
CA ALA A 219 -11.34 -13.60 -1.59
C ALA A 219 -11.50 -15.05 -1.10
N ARG A 220 -11.43 -15.98 -2.06
CA ARG A 220 -11.52 -17.43 -1.84
C ARG A 220 -10.12 -18.07 -1.92
N GLU A 221 -9.40 -17.84 -3.02
CA GLU A 221 -8.01 -18.28 -3.19
C GLU A 221 -6.99 -17.19 -2.88
N PHE A 222 -5.75 -17.61 -2.63
CA PHE A 222 -4.67 -16.73 -2.20
C PHE A 222 -3.42 -16.86 -3.06
N SER A 223 -2.89 -15.73 -3.49
CA SER A 223 -1.46 -15.56 -3.71
C SER A 223 -1.08 -14.17 -3.22
N THR A 224 0.20 -13.92 -2.92
CA THR A 224 0.60 -12.57 -2.47
C THR A 224 0.23 -11.51 -3.52
N GLY A 225 0.44 -11.80 -4.81
CA GLY A 225 0.09 -10.91 -5.90
C GLY A 225 -1.41 -10.61 -6.01
N ALA A 226 -2.24 -11.66 -5.98
CA ALA A 226 -3.69 -11.48 -6.05
C ALA A 226 -4.22 -10.72 -4.83
N MET A 227 -3.68 -11.00 -3.64
CA MET A 227 -4.10 -10.30 -2.42
C MET A 227 -3.63 -8.85 -2.39
N ALA A 228 -2.42 -8.54 -2.87
CA ALA A 228 -1.96 -7.16 -3.01
C ALA A 228 -2.86 -6.35 -3.94
N ALA A 229 -3.31 -6.94 -5.05
CA ALA A 229 -4.28 -6.31 -5.96
C ALA A 229 -5.62 -6.02 -5.26
N ARG A 230 -6.15 -6.99 -4.50
CA ARG A 230 -7.39 -6.82 -3.71
C ARG A 230 -7.24 -5.79 -2.59
N VAL A 231 -6.10 -5.75 -1.92
CA VAL A 231 -5.78 -4.73 -0.93
C VAL A 231 -5.70 -3.35 -1.58
N GLY A 232 -5.18 -3.25 -2.81
CA GLY A 232 -5.26 -2.02 -3.61
C GLY A 232 -6.68 -1.46 -3.70
N GLN A 233 -7.65 -2.32 -4.02
CA GLN A 233 -9.06 -1.90 -4.03
C GLN A 233 -9.56 -1.51 -2.62
N TYR A 234 -9.19 -2.27 -1.58
CA TYR A 234 -9.56 -1.96 -0.19
C TYR A 234 -9.03 -0.58 0.24
N LEU A 235 -7.84 -0.21 -0.23
CA LEU A 235 -7.25 1.12 -0.04
C LEU A 235 -7.93 2.19 -0.90
N GLY A 236 -8.87 1.87 -1.78
CA GLY A 236 -9.62 2.85 -2.57
C GLY A 236 -9.02 3.18 -3.93
N TYR A 237 -8.02 2.42 -4.40
CA TYR A 237 -7.53 2.54 -5.78
C TYR A 237 -8.55 1.95 -6.77
N GLU A 238 -8.81 2.68 -7.85
CA GLU A 238 -9.81 2.34 -8.87
C GLU A 238 -9.18 1.81 -10.14
N LYS A 239 -7.91 2.14 -10.42
CA LYS A 239 -7.18 1.66 -11.59
C LYS A 239 -5.89 1.00 -11.14
N ILE A 240 -5.78 -0.30 -11.37
CA ILE A 240 -4.67 -1.11 -10.86
C ILE A 240 -3.93 -1.77 -12.03
N LEU A 241 -2.68 -1.39 -12.24
CA LEU A 241 -1.79 -2.03 -13.23
C LEU A 241 -1.02 -3.17 -12.59
N LEU A 242 -1.06 -4.35 -13.20
CA LEU A 242 -0.34 -5.54 -12.77
C LEU A 242 0.92 -5.74 -13.62
N LEU A 243 2.10 -5.64 -13.02
CA LEU A 243 3.39 -5.86 -13.67
C LEU A 243 4.12 -7.03 -13.02
N GLY A 244 4.80 -7.90 -13.79
CA GLY A 244 5.50 -9.05 -13.23
C GLY A 244 4.57 -10.14 -12.66
N ILE A 245 3.31 -10.20 -13.10
CA ILE A 245 2.35 -11.24 -12.73
C ILE A 245 2.18 -12.17 -13.93
N ASP A 246 3.05 -13.18 -14.06
CA ASP A 246 3.12 -13.98 -15.29
C ASP A 246 2.29 -15.28 -15.25
N LEU A 247 2.08 -15.82 -14.04
CA LEU A 247 1.31 -17.03 -13.77
C LEU A 247 1.83 -18.28 -14.51
N ASN A 248 3.15 -18.38 -14.68
CA ASN A 248 3.84 -19.46 -15.37
C ASN A 248 4.93 -20.10 -14.49
N TYR A 249 4.67 -20.23 -13.18
CA TYR A 249 5.64 -20.79 -12.25
C TYR A 249 6.04 -22.22 -12.64
N VAL A 250 7.35 -22.49 -12.59
CA VAL A 250 7.92 -23.83 -12.54
C VAL A 250 7.89 -24.29 -11.08
N GLU A 251 7.20 -25.41 -10.81
CA GLU A 251 6.98 -25.88 -9.44
C GLU A 251 8.29 -26.21 -8.72
N HIS A 252 9.22 -26.88 -9.41
CA HIS A 252 10.56 -27.22 -8.91
C HIS A 252 11.62 -26.57 -9.79
N ILE A 253 12.23 -25.50 -9.29
CA ILE A 253 13.33 -24.82 -10.00
C ILE A 253 14.66 -25.53 -9.75
N ASN A 254 15.60 -25.37 -10.67
CA ASN A 254 16.96 -25.89 -10.51
C ASN A 254 17.59 -25.40 -9.20
N GLY A 255 18.22 -26.32 -8.47
CA GLY A 255 18.81 -26.04 -7.16
C GLY A 255 17.85 -26.13 -5.98
N SER A 256 16.56 -26.43 -6.21
CA SER A 256 15.58 -26.69 -5.15
C SER A 256 15.35 -28.19 -4.91
N THR A 257 15.03 -28.57 -3.68
CA THR A 257 14.59 -29.92 -3.32
C THR A 257 13.38 -29.86 -2.40
N SER A 258 12.55 -30.91 -2.40
CA SER A 258 11.47 -31.05 -1.43
C SER A 258 11.95 -30.94 0.01
N ASN A 259 11.13 -30.31 0.84
CA ASN A 259 11.32 -30.14 2.28
C ASN A 259 10.01 -30.51 3.01
N LYS A 260 9.99 -30.37 4.34
CA LYS A 260 8.83 -30.73 5.17
C LYS A 260 7.60 -29.87 4.84
N GLY A 261 6.41 -30.47 4.96
CA GLY A 261 5.13 -29.75 4.90
C GLY A 261 4.79 -29.15 3.53
N GLY A 262 5.25 -29.75 2.42
CA GLY A 262 4.96 -29.25 1.07
C GLY A 262 5.77 -28.01 0.68
N THR A 263 6.85 -27.73 1.42
CA THR A 263 7.81 -26.66 1.09
C THR A 263 8.97 -27.19 0.27
N LEU A 264 9.71 -26.28 -0.34
CA LEU A 264 10.98 -26.50 -1.01
C LEU A 264 12.08 -25.75 -0.26
N ILE A 265 13.32 -26.25 -0.38
CA ILE A 265 14.52 -25.58 0.11
C ILE A 265 15.52 -25.43 -1.02
N MET A 266 16.13 -24.25 -1.14
CA MET A 266 17.23 -24.01 -2.08
C MET A 266 18.53 -24.60 -1.54
N LYS A 267 19.09 -25.59 -2.23
CA LYS A 267 20.40 -26.19 -1.94
C LYS A 267 21.56 -25.35 -2.48
N GLU A 268 21.29 -24.56 -3.51
CA GLU A 268 22.23 -23.65 -4.15
C GLU A 268 21.53 -22.37 -4.62
N THR A 269 22.29 -21.28 -4.73
CA THR A 269 21.77 -20.04 -5.33
C THR A 269 21.79 -20.20 -6.86
N PRO A 270 20.64 -20.07 -7.55
CA PRO A 270 20.56 -20.32 -8.98
C PRO A 270 21.23 -19.19 -9.76
N LYS A 271 22.03 -19.53 -10.78
CA LYS A 271 22.62 -18.54 -11.70
C LYS A 271 21.56 -17.81 -12.52
N LYS A 272 20.44 -18.48 -12.81
CA LYS A 272 19.26 -17.93 -13.48
C LYS A 272 18.03 -18.49 -12.79
N ASN A 273 17.10 -17.63 -12.43
CA ASN A 273 15.83 -18.05 -11.86
C ASN A 273 14.75 -18.03 -12.95
N SER A 274 14.05 -19.16 -13.14
CA SER A 274 13.00 -19.27 -14.16
C SER A 274 11.70 -18.57 -13.76
N ASN A 275 11.46 -18.41 -12.46
CA ASN A 275 10.21 -17.91 -11.91
C ASN A 275 10.25 -16.42 -11.58
N TYR A 276 11.45 -15.82 -11.51
CA TYR A 276 11.60 -14.47 -11.01
C TYR A 276 12.51 -13.59 -11.87
N PHE A 277 12.27 -12.27 -11.86
CA PHE A 277 12.96 -11.32 -12.74
C PHE A 277 14.45 -11.11 -12.45
N PHE A 278 14.94 -11.56 -11.29
CA PHE A 278 16.35 -11.52 -10.92
C PHE A 278 16.80 -12.85 -10.31
N SER A 279 18.06 -13.24 -10.54
CA SER A 279 18.59 -14.56 -10.19
C SER A 279 18.56 -14.84 -8.70
N ASN A 280 18.92 -13.83 -7.89
CA ASN A 280 19.08 -13.97 -6.44
C ASN A 280 17.77 -13.69 -5.68
N TYR A 281 16.61 -13.81 -6.35
CA TYR A 281 15.31 -13.75 -5.66
C TYR A 281 15.23 -14.82 -4.59
N GLN A 282 15.65 -16.03 -4.94
CA GLN A 282 15.91 -17.15 -4.04
C GLN A 282 17.40 -17.40 -3.96
N VAL A 283 17.92 -17.64 -2.77
CA VAL A 283 19.32 -17.98 -2.50
C VAL A 283 19.42 -19.27 -1.70
N LYS A 284 20.61 -19.88 -1.67
CA LYS A 284 20.88 -21.07 -0.86
C LYS A 284 20.39 -20.88 0.58
N GLY A 285 19.60 -21.84 1.06
CA GLY A 285 19.03 -21.84 2.41
C GLY A 285 17.58 -21.37 2.47
N ASP A 286 17.08 -20.63 1.48
CA ASP A 286 15.69 -20.17 1.48
C ASP A 286 14.72 -21.36 1.45
N VAL A 287 13.71 -21.29 2.32
CA VAL A 287 12.57 -22.21 2.36
C VAL A 287 11.33 -21.48 1.85
N TYR A 288 10.57 -22.11 0.96
CA TYR A 288 9.40 -21.49 0.32
C TYR A 288 8.37 -22.55 -0.07
N ASN A 289 7.13 -22.13 -0.34
CA ASN A 289 6.06 -23.05 -0.75
C ASN A 289 6.23 -23.49 -2.21
N VAL A 290 5.81 -24.72 -2.51
CA VAL A 290 5.52 -25.10 -3.91
C VAL A 290 4.45 -24.13 -4.46
N PRO A 291 4.70 -23.45 -5.61
CA PRO A 291 3.79 -22.44 -6.14
C PRO A 291 2.35 -22.90 -6.34
N ASN A 292 2.14 -24.14 -6.78
CA ASN A 292 0.83 -24.69 -7.17
C ASN A 292 0.13 -23.80 -8.20
N ASN A 293 0.82 -23.47 -9.29
CA ASN A 293 0.49 -22.39 -10.22
C ASN A 293 -0.99 -22.36 -10.65
N GLU A 294 -1.53 -23.50 -11.10
CA GLU A 294 -2.91 -23.57 -11.59
C GLU A 294 -3.94 -23.45 -10.45
N ALA A 295 -3.77 -24.24 -9.40
CA ALA A 295 -4.72 -24.31 -8.29
C ALA A 295 -4.73 -23.02 -7.45
N CYS A 296 -3.59 -22.38 -7.30
CA CYS A 296 -3.38 -21.22 -6.43
C CYS A 296 -3.36 -19.91 -7.24
N HIS A 297 -2.31 -19.67 -8.02
CA HIS A 297 -2.07 -18.37 -8.64
C HIS A 297 -3.07 -18.04 -9.76
N VAL A 298 -3.25 -18.93 -10.73
CA VAL A 298 -4.17 -18.73 -11.85
C VAL A 298 -5.61 -18.59 -11.36
N THR A 299 -6.03 -19.47 -10.44
CA THR A 299 -7.38 -19.42 -9.85
C THR A 299 -7.61 -18.12 -9.07
N ALA A 300 -6.66 -17.67 -8.26
CA ALA A 300 -6.80 -16.43 -7.50
C ALA A 300 -7.00 -15.19 -8.39
N PHE A 301 -6.30 -15.11 -9.53
CA PHE A 301 -6.49 -14.01 -10.50
C PHE A 301 -7.78 -14.16 -11.32
N LYS A 302 -8.21 -15.37 -11.69
CA LYS A 302 -9.54 -15.58 -12.30
C LYS A 302 -10.65 -15.06 -11.38
N GLN A 303 -10.56 -15.36 -10.09
CA GLN A 303 -11.53 -14.91 -9.09
C GLN A 303 -11.60 -13.40 -8.94
N ILE A 304 -10.49 -12.67 -9.11
CA ILE A 304 -10.54 -11.19 -9.06
C ILE A 304 -11.49 -10.66 -10.15
N LEU A 305 -11.39 -11.14 -11.38
CA LEU A 305 -12.28 -10.69 -12.46
C LEU A 305 -13.74 -11.14 -12.23
N GLU A 306 -13.96 -12.34 -11.71
CA GLU A 306 -15.30 -12.79 -11.32
C GLU A 306 -15.91 -11.89 -10.26
N ASP A 307 -15.14 -11.58 -9.21
CA ASP A 307 -15.60 -10.79 -8.09
C ASP A 307 -15.84 -9.34 -8.50
N THR A 308 -15.01 -8.74 -9.36
CA THR A 308 -15.26 -7.41 -9.94
C THR A 308 -16.57 -7.35 -10.73
N LYS A 309 -16.94 -8.43 -11.44
CA LYS A 309 -18.24 -8.50 -12.16
C LYS A 309 -19.42 -8.65 -11.19
N LYS A 310 -19.24 -9.42 -10.12
CA LYS A 310 -20.27 -9.65 -9.10
C LYS A 310 -20.48 -8.44 -8.19
N HIS A 311 -19.44 -7.64 -8.02
CA HIS A 311 -19.40 -6.50 -7.11
C HIS A 311 -19.02 -5.20 -7.83
N PRO A 312 -19.85 -4.69 -8.75
CA PRO A 312 -19.58 -3.44 -9.47
C PRO A 312 -19.45 -2.24 -8.54
N GLU A 313 -20.03 -2.29 -7.33
CA GLU A 313 -19.91 -1.26 -6.29
C GLU A 313 -18.47 -1.04 -5.79
N PHE A 314 -17.56 -2.00 -6.02
CA PHE A 314 -16.15 -1.84 -5.66
C PHE A 314 -15.40 -0.90 -6.60
N ASN A 315 -15.97 -0.56 -7.77
CA ASN A 315 -15.46 0.42 -8.73
C ASN A 315 -13.95 0.30 -9.00
N VAL A 316 -13.49 -0.87 -9.45
CA VAL A 316 -12.08 -1.12 -9.73
C VAL A 316 -11.88 -1.77 -11.09
N GLU A 317 -10.88 -1.30 -11.83
CA GLU A 317 -10.39 -1.88 -13.07
C GLU A 317 -8.95 -2.38 -12.87
N TYR A 318 -8.71 -3.62 -13.31
CA TYR A 318 -7.39 -4.22 -13.31
C TYR A 318 -6.86 -4.37 -14.73
N PHE A 319 -5.63 -3.93 -14.94
CA PHE A 319 -4.94 -3.98 -16.24
C PHE A 319 -3.75 -4.92 -16.16
N ASN A 320 -3.56 -5.73 -17.20
CA ASN A 320 -2.31 -6.47 -17.38
C ASN A 320 -1.28 -5.54 -18.04
N GLY A 321 -0.17 -5.27 -17.36
CA GLY A 321 0.95 -4.50 -17.92
C GLY A 321 2.03 -5.35 -18.58
N SER A 322 1.90 -6.68 -18.54
CA SER A 322 2.94 -7.62 -18.98
C SER A 322 2.46 -8.39 -20.22
N PRO A 323 2.93 -8.07 -21.44
CA PRO A 323 2.36 -8.62 -22.68
C PRO A 323 2.52 -10.15 -22.78
N GLY A 324 3.57 -10.73 -22.18
CA GLY A 324 3.79 -12.18 -22.13
C GLY A 324 3.07 -12.91 -21.01
N SER A 325 2.29 -12.21 -20.17
CA SER A 325 1.60 -12.82 -19.03
C SER A 325 0.39 -13.63 -19.47
N ARG A 326 0.13 -14.73 -18.74
CA ARG A 326 -1.09 -15.52 -18.87
C ARG A 326 -2.36 -14.79 -18.39
N LEU A 327 -2.24 -13.63 -17.75
CA LEU A 327 -3.39 -12.76 -17.46
C LEU A 327 -4.20 -12.41 -18.71
N ASN A 328 -3.54 -12.32 -19.88
CA ASN A 328 -4.22 -12.12 -21.17
C ASN A 328 -5.23 -13.24 -21.46
N GLY A 329 -4.84 -14.50 -21.23
CA GLY A 329 -5.71 -15.66 -21.42
C GLY A 329 -6.81 -15.80 -20.36
N ILE A 330 -6.72 -15.05 -19.25
CA ILE A 330 -7.73 -15.00 -18.18
C ILE A 330 -8.78 -13.90 -18.45
N GLY A 331 -8.50 -12.97 -19.36
CA GLY A 331 -9.42 -11.89 -19.74
C GLY A 331 -9.10 -10.52 -19.13
N TYR A 332 -7.90 -10.32 -18.59
CA TYR A 332 -7.44 -8.99 -18.21
C TYR A 332 -7.16 -8.15 -19.45
N LYS A 333 -7.61 -6.89 -19.45
CA LYS A 333 -7.28 -5.94 -20.53
C LYS A 333 -5.79 -5.60 -20.45
N PHE A 334 -5.08 -5.77 -21.57
CA PHE A 334 -3.69 -5.32 -21.67
C PHE A 334 -3.64 -3.79 -21.74
N MET A 335 -2.69 -3.19 -21.03
CA MET A 335 -2.39 -1.77 -21.09
C MET A 335 -0.88 -1.57 -20.95
N LYS A 336 -0.27 -0.83 -21.87
CA LYS A 336 1.15 -0.48 -21.76
C LYS A 336 1.36 0.39 -20.52
N PHE A 337 2.51 0.22 -19.88
CA PHE A 337 2.90 1.01 -18.73
C PHE A 337 2.79 2.53 -19.01
N GLU A 338 3.31 2.99 -20.15
CA GLU A 338 3.31 4.40 -20.54
C GLU A 338 1.89 4.96 -20.73
N ASP A 339 0.95 4.12 -21.16
CA ASP A 339 -0.44 4.54 -21.35
C ASP A 339 -1.18 4.59 -20.01
N PHE A 340 -0.91 3.65 -19.10
CA PHE A 340 -1.42 3.69 -17.73
C PHE A 340 -0.93 4.93 -16.97
N MET A 341 0.33 5.32 -17.17
CA MET A 341 0.88 6.52 -16.55
C MET A 341 0.19 7.82 -17.00
N LYS A 342 -0.46 7.83 -18.18
CA LYS A 342 -1.19 8.99 -18.73
C LYS A 342 -2.67 9.08 -18.32
N LEU A 343 -3.24 8.02 -17.72
CA LEU A 343 -4.61 8.03 -17.17
C LEU A 343 -4.79 9.03 -16.04
#